data_AF-A0A3N5NHP6-F1
#
_entry.id   AF-A0A3N5NHP6-F1
#
_cell.length_a   1.000
_cell.length_b   1.000
_cell.length_c   1.000
_cell.angle_alpha   90.00
_cell.angle_beta   90.00
_cell.angle_gamma   90.00
#
_symmetry.space_group_name_H-M   'P 1'
#
loop_
_entity.id
_entity.type
_entity.pdbx_description
1 polymer ?
#
loop_
_entity_poly.entity_id
_entity_poly.type
_entity_poly.pdbx_seq_one_letter_code
_entity_poly.pdbx_strand_id
1 'polypeptide(L)'
;MRHDPEIVKVLDDSRLIDSESYEHCYWTMHSHDLGIGYFVVSWPDDALRLRYDESARFTGPFDTYAEARKAFDQQMAPLHRKSA
;
A
#
# COMPACT_ATOMS: atom_id res chain seq x y z
N MET A 1 -18.26 -1.53 9.36
CA MET A 1 -17.85 -2.62 8.44
C MET A 1 -16.37 -2.79 8.68
N ARG A 2 -15.87 -4.01 8.92
CA ARG A 2 -14.42 -4.19 9.01
C ARG A 2 -13.83 -3.93 7.62
N HIS A 3 -12.93 -2.97 7.52
CA HIS A 3 -12.25 -2.69 6.27
C HIS A 3 -11.15 -3.72 6.07
N ASP A 4 -11.20 -4.40 4.92
CA ASP A 4 -10.16 -5.36 4.58
C ASP A 4 -8.82 -4.62 4.45
N PRO A 5 -7.70 -5.21 4.93
CA PRO A 5 -6.38 -4.64 4.78
C PRO A 5 -5.98 -4.52 3.30
N GLU A 6 -5.33 -3.42 2.95
CA GLU A 6 -4.91 -3.09 1.58
C GLU A 6 -3.38 -3.08 1.45
N ILE A 7 -2.85 -3.27 0.24
CA ILE A 7 -1.42 -3.15 -0.02
C ILE A 7 -1.15 -1.92 -0.89
N VAL A 8 -0.15 -1.14 -0.49
CA VAL A 8 0.33 0.04 -1.21
C VAL A 8 1.82 -0.06 -1.48
N LYS A 9 2.28 0.64 -2.52
CA LYS A 9 3.69 0.87 -2.81
C LYS A 9 4.05 2.31 -2.51
N VAL A 10 4.89 2.55 -1.51
CA VAL A 10 5.45 3.88 -1.21
C VAL A 10 6.54 4.20 -2.22
N LEU A 11 6.43 5.38 -2.83
CA LEU A 11 7.36 5.90 -3.84
C LEU A 11 8.41 6.84 -3.25
N ASP A 12 8.00 7.67 -2.28
CA ASP A 12 8.83 8.61 -1.53
C ASP A 12 8.14 9.03 -0.21
N ASP A 13 8.63 10.09 0.43
CA ASP A 13 8.18 10.58 1.73
C ASP A 13 6.72 11.10 1.75
N SER A 14 6.07 11.24 0.59
CA SER A 14 4.72 11.82 0.50
C SER A 14 3.79 11.14 -0.49
N ARG A 15 4.27 10.15 -1.26
CA ARG A 15 3.49 9.52 -2.34
C ARG A 15 3.51 8.00 -2.28
N LEU A 16 2.36 7.40 -2.59
CA LEU A 16 2.18 5.96 -2.72
C LEU A 16 1.26 5.60 -3.88
N ILE A 17 1.30 4.34 -4.30
CA ILE A 17 0.39 3.74 -5.27
C ILE A 17 -0.44 2.68 -4.57
N ASP A 18 -1.75 2.71 -4.78
CA ASP A 18 -2.67 1.72 -4.21
C ASP A 18 -2.76 0.43 -5.03
N SER A 19 -3.61 -0.49 -4.56
CA SER A 19 -3.78 -1.79 -5.22
C SER A 19 -4.42 -1.70 -6.62
N GLU A 20 -5.06 -0.58 -6.94
CA GLU A 20 -5.70 -0.28 -8.22
C GLU A 20 -4.81 0.54 -9.17
N SER A 21 -3.54 0.77 -8.79
CA SER A 21 -2.56 1.57 -9.53
C SER A 21 -2.81 3.08 -9.56
N TYR A 22 -3.61 3.61 -8.63
CA TYR A 22 -3.77 5.05 -8.46
C TYR A 22 -2.69 5.62 -7.55
N GLU A 23 -2.11 6.74 -7.94
CA GLU A 23 -1.19 7.51 -7.09
C GLU A 23 -1.98 8.37 -6.10
N HIS A 24 -1.57 8.30 -4.84
CA HIS A 24 -2.14 9.09 -3.75
C HIS A 24 -1.05 9.80 -2.97
N CYS A 25 -1.39 10.96 -2.43
CA CYS A 25 -0.57 11.58 -1.40
C CYS A 25 -0.84 10.90 -0.06
N TYR A 26 0.22 10.75 0.75
CA TYR A 26 0.08 10.36 2.14
C TYR A 26 0.80 11.33 3.08
N TRP A 27 0.33 11.39 4.34
CA TRP A 27 0.84 12.32 5.34
C TRP A 27 0.94 11.63 6.70
N THR A 28 2.14 11.55 7.26
CA THR A 28 2.34 11.06 8.63
C THR A 28 3.03 12.14 9.46
N MET A 29 2.41 12.63 10.55
CA MET A 29 3.01 13.70 11.38
C MET A 29 4.37 13.32 11.96
N HIS A 30 4.63 12.03 12.13
CA HIS A 30 5.79 11.54 12.85
C HIS A 30 6.91 11.01 11.98
N SER A 31 6.79 11.09 10.65
CA SER A 31 7.83 10.64 9.71
C SER A 31 8.53 9.38 10.24
N HIS A 32 7.75 8.36 10.57
CA HIS A 32 8.30 7.03 10.41
C HIS A 32 8.49 6.94 8.91
N ASP A 33 9.65 7.40 8.43
CA ASP A 33 10.02 7.45 7.02
C ASP A 33 9.67 6.09 6.45
N LEU A 34 8.51 6.02 5.79
CA LEU A 34 8.07 4.79 5.17
C LEU A 34 9.06 4.62 4.04
N GLY A 35 10.10 3.82 4.29
CA GLY A 35 11.13 3.59 3.31
C GLY A 35 10.47 3.08 2.02
N ILE A 36 11.02 3.48 0.87
CA ILE A 36 10.51 3.06 -0.43
C ILE A 36 10.32 1.54 -0.45
N GLY A 37 9.10 1.10 -0.75
CA GLY A 37 8.75 -0.30 -0.58
C GLY A 37 7.25 -0.51 -0.51
N TYR A 38 6.85 -1.74 -0.23
CA TYR A 38 5.45 -2.09 -0.14
C TYR A 38 5.02 -2.12 1.34
N PHE A 39 3.77 -1.74 1.61
CA PHE A 39 3.18 -1.69 2.95
C PHE A 39 1.74 -2.19 2.97
N VAL A 40 1.34 -2.83 4.07
CA VAL A 40 -0.04 -3.23 4.32
C VAL A 40 -0.67 -2.11 5.13
N VAL A 41 -1.77 -1.57 4.62
CA VAL A 41 -2.56 -0.52 5.25
C VAL A 41 -3.77 -1.15 5.92
N SER A 42 -3.88 -0.95 7.23
CA SER A 42 -5.07 -1.29 8.00
C SER A 42 -5.79 -0.02 8.43
N TRP A 43 -7.08 0.05 8.13
CA TRP A 43 -7.94 1.20 8.44
C TRP A 43 -8.65 0.97 9.78
N PRO A 44 -8.77 1.99 10.65
CA PRO A 44 -9.62 1.89 11.83
C PRO A 44 -11.09 1.78 11.41
N ASP A 45 -11.90 1.05 12.18
CA ASP A 45 -13.28 0.65 11.83
C ASP A 45 -14.22 1.83 11.51
N ASP A 46 -13.86 3.04 11.96
CA ASP A 46 -14.64 4.27 11.79
C ASP A 46 -14.04 5.26 10.76
N ALA A 47 -12.87 4.96 10.19
CA ALA A 47 -12.31 5.78 9.12
C ALA A 47 -13.02 5.44 7.82
N LEU A 48 -13.82 6.37 7.32
CA LEU A 48 -14.07 6.43 5.88
C LEU A 48 -12.70 6.48 5.19
N ARG A 49 -12.43 5.55 4.26
CA ARG A 49 -11.19 5.48 3.45
C ARG A 49 -11.02 6.73 2.58
N LEU A 50 -10.77 7.87 3.21
CA LEU A 50 -10.72 9.15 2.55
C LEU A 50 -9.29 9.53 2.19
N ARG A 51 -8.31 9.14 3.02
CA ARG A 51 -6.92 9.60 2.94
C ARG A 51 -5.96 8.61 3.53
N TYR A 52 -4.81 8.44 2.89
CA TYR A 52 -3.67 7.74 3.46
C TYR A 52 -2.95 8.67 4.43
N ASP A 53 -3.27 8.61 5.71
CA ASP A 53 -2.67 9.49 6.71
C ASP A 53 -2.33 8.76 8.01
N GLU A 54 -1.95 9.51 9.04
CA GLU A 54 -1.60 8.99 10.37
C GLU A 54 -2.69 8.16 11.06
N SER A 55 -3.95 8.28 10.63
CA SER A 55 -5.03 7.43 11.13
C SER A 55 -4.96 6.01 10.57
N ALA A 56 -4.28 5.83 9.43
CA ALA A 56 -4.05 4.53 8.81
C ALA A 56 -2.79 3.88 9.37
N ARG A 57 -2.87 2.56 9.64
CA ARG A 57 -1.74 1.80 10.15
C ARG A 57 -1.00 1.11 9.01
N PHE A 58 0.24 1.52 8.78
CA PHE A 58 1.15 0.92 7.80
C PHE A 58 2.02 -0.15 8.46
N THR A 59 2.09 -1.34 7.87
CA THR A 59 2.88 -2.48 8.36
C THR A 59 3.72 -3.05 7.21
N GLY A 60 5.04 -3.16 7.35
CA GLY A 60 5.96 -3.60 6.29
C GLY A 60 7.44 -3.61 6.71
N PRO A 61 8.38 -4.09 5.85
CA PRO A 61 8.20 -4.47 4.44
C PRO A 61 8.38 -5.98 4.14
N PHE A 62 8.09 -6.97 4.97
CA PHE A 62 6.92 -7.22 5.82
C PHE A 62 7.12 -8.55 6.56
N ASP A 63 6.37 -8.83 7.63
CA ASP A 63 6.14 -10.21 8.12
C ASP A 63 4.68 -10.65 7.97
N THR A 64 4.13 -10.26 6.82
CA THR A 64 2.95 -10.76 6.09
C THR A 64 1.59 -10.04 6.28
N TYR A 65 0.97 -9.54 5.20
CA TYR A 65 -0.41 -9.93 4.90
C TYR A 65 -0.41 -11.04 3.82
N ALA A 66 -0.03 -12.25 4.26
CA ALA A 66 0.57 -13.36 3.49
C ALA A 66 1.63 -12.89 2.48
N GLU A 67 2.79 -12.48 3.03
CA GLU A 67 3.94 -11.84 2.36
C GLU A 67 3.52 -10.54 1.65
N ALA A 68 2.60 -9.80 2.29
CA ALA A 68 1.92 -8.61 1.74
C ALA A 68 1.46 -8.83 0.31
N ARG A 69 0.73 -9.93 0.23
CA ARG A 69 0.31 -10.72 -0.90
C ARG A 69 1.42 -11.18 -1.84
N LYS A 70 2.44 -11.80 -1.27
CA LYS A 70 3.66 -12.35 -1.89
C LYS A 70 4.30 -11.41 -2.90
N ALA A 71 4.74 -10.29 -2.32
CA ALA A 71 5.45 -9.16 -2.93
C ALA A 71 4.58 -8.00 -3.47
N PHE A 72 3.26 -8.01 -3.23
CA PHE A 72 2.20 -7.42 -4.08
C PHE A 72 1.91 -8.25 -5.35
N ASP A 73 2.22 -9.54 -5.25
CA ASP A 73 2.41 -10.48 -6.33
C ASP A 73 3.56 -9.94 -7.24
N GLN A 74 4.66 -10.69 -7.38
CA GLN A 74 5.89 -10.37 -8.11
C GLN A 74 5.79 -9.84 -9.58
N GLN A 75 4.64 -9.61 -10.23
CA GLN A 75 3.63 -10.52 -10.84
C GLN A 75 2.50 -9.72 -11.54
N MET A 76 2.61 -8.40 -11.73
CA MET A 76 2.07 -7.81 -12.97
C MET A 76 2.95 -8.24 -14.19
N ALA A 77 3.35 -9.51 -14.25
CA ALA A 77 4.31 -10.08 -15.22
C ALA A 77 3.77 -9.86 -16.66
N PRO A 78 4.62 -9.62 -17.67
CA PRO A 78 4.41 -8.67 -18.78
C PRO A 78 3.19 -8.96 -19.68
N LEU A 79 1.97 -8.65 -19.24
CA LEU A 79 0.73 -8.88 -20.00
C LEU A 79 0.39 -7.70 -20.92
N HIS A 80 1.25 -7.45 -21.92
CA HIS A 80 0.82 -6.98 -23.26
C HIS A 80 1.92 -7.17 -24.34
N ARG A 81 2.96 -8.00 -24.16
CA ARG A 81 3.92 -8.26 -25.25
C ARG A 81 3.62 -9.56 -26.02
N LYS A 82 2.73 -9.36 -27.00
CA LYS A 82 2.60 -9.98 -28.34
C LYS A 82 2.63 -11.51 -28.44
N SER A 83 1.45 -12.08 -28.68
CA SER A 83 1.34 -13.31 -29.48
C SER A 83 1.68 -13.00 -30.93
N ALA A 84 2.48 -13.90 -31.50
CA ALA A 84 3.00 -13.94 -32.86
C ALA A 84 1.90 -14.06 -33.93
#